data_AF-A0A2E1I400-F1
#
_entry.id   AF-A0A2E1I400-F1
#
_cell.length_a   1.000
_cell.length_b   1.000
_cell.length_c   1.000
_cell.angle_alpha   90.00
_cell.angle_beta   90.00
_cell.angle_gamma   90.00
#
_symmetry.space_group_name_H-M   'P 1'
#
loop_
_entity.id
_entity.type
_entity.pdbx_description
1 polymer ?
#
loop_
_entity_poly.entity_id
_entity_poly.type
_entity_poly.pdbx_seq_one_letter_code
_entity_poly.pdbx_strand_id
1 'polypeptide(L)'
;MKKVSILLLFFIGFLYPNECIGQNSSNNKKYTFKRGDKNGIGKWYMGREIAHVMGFQGIGWLERSEREKEEDVSTLIQNMKIKSNETIADIGAGSGYHVFRIAPLANNGLVYAVDIQVEMIMAIENIK
;
A
#
# COMPACT_ATOMS: atom_id res chain seq x y z
N MET A 1 2.34 -61.51 -18.78
CA MET A 1 3.49 -61.09 -17.94
C MET A 1 3.87 -59.61 -18.12
N LYS A 2 3.87 -59.04 -19.33
CA LYS A 2 4.22 -57.61 -19.55
C LYS A 2 3.25 -56.59 -18.90
N LYS A 3 1.95 -56.90 -18.77
CA LYS A 3 0.95 -56.00 -18.15
C LYS A 3 1.07 -55.86 -16.63
N VAL A 4 1.58 -56.88 -15.93
CA VAL A 4 1.81 -56.84 -14.46
C VAL A 4 3.05 -56.01 -14.13
N SER A 5 4.07 -56.05 -15.00
CA SER A 5 5.28 -55.26 -14.84
C SER A 5 5.02 -53.75 -14.98
N ILE A 6 4.06 -53.34 -15.82
CA ILE A 6 3.65 -51.93 -15.98
C ILE A 6 2.88 -51.42 -14.76
N LEU A 7 2.10 -52.28 -14.11
CA LEU A 7 1.36 -51.93 -12.88
C LEU A 7 2.31 -51.76 -11.68
N LEU A 8 3.38 -52.55 -11.61
CA LEU A 8 4.40 -52.44 -10.57
C LEU A 8 5.24 -51.14 -10.69
N LEU A 9 5.49 -50.68 -11.91
CA LEU A 9 6.18 -49.42 -12.19
C LEU A 9 5.35 -48.18 -11.80
N PHE A 10 4.01 -48.25 -11.92
CA PHE A 10 3.13 -47.19 -11.44
C PHE A 10 3.03 -47.11 -9.91
N PHE A 11 3.24 -48.22 -9.19
CA PHE A 11 3.17 -48.25 -7.73
C PHE A 11 4.42 -47.68 -7.06
N ILE A 12 5.59 -47.79 -7.72
CA ILE A 12 6.88 -47.26 -7.21
C ILE A 12 6.93 -45.72 -7.29
N GLY A 13 6.22 -45.10 -8.24
CA GLY A 13 6.16 -43.63 -8.35
C GLY A 13 5.36 -42.93 -7.25
N PHE A 14 4.50 -43.64 -6.53
CA PHE A 14 3.64 -43.07 -5.47
C PHE A 14 4.27 -43.09 -4.07
N LEU A 15 5.47 -43.69 -3.92
CA LEU A 15 6.16 -43.82 -2.63
C LEU A 15 7.31 -42.83 -2.45
N TYR A 16 7.47 -41.84 -3.33
CA TYR A 16 8.37 -40.72 -3.06
C TYR A 16 7.69 -39.76 -2.09
N PRO A 17 8.11 -39.66 -0.82
CA PRO A 17 7.65 -38.58 0.04
C PRO A 17 8.12 -37.29 -0.60
N ASN A 18 7.17 -36.47 -1.05
CA ASN A 18 7.44 -35.04 -1.21
C ASN A 18 7.70 -34.52 0.20
N GLU A 19 8.96 -34.50 0.63
CA GLU A 19 9.35 -33.67 1.75
C GLU A 19 9.07 -32.22 1.34
N CYS A 20 7.87 -31.75 1.71
CA CYS A 20 7.58 -30.35 1.81
C CYS A 20 8.56 -29.80 2.85
N ILE A 21 9.59 -29.10 2.40
CA ILE A 21 10.38 -28.24 3.26
C ILE A 21 9.45 -27.09 3.65
N GLY A 22 8.65 -27.31 4.69
CA GLY A 22 7.96 -26.24 5.39
C GLY A 22 9.01 -25.28 5.94
N GLN A 23 8.72 -23.98 5.88
CA GLN A 23 9.60 -22.96 6.44
C GLN A 23 9.96 -23.34 7.89
N ASN A 24 11.25 -23.37 8.20
CA ASN A 24 11.71 -23.46 9.58
C ASN A 24 10.97 -22.39 10.39
N SER A 25 10.22 -22.82 11.40
CA SER A 25 9.63 -21.93 12.40
C SER A 25 10.78 -21.29 13.19
N SER A 26 11.39 -20.26 12.61
CA SER A 26 12.27 -19.40 13.37
C SER A 26 11.39 -18.76 14.44
N ASN A 27 11.66 -19.07 15.70
CA ASN A 27 10.99 -18.48 16.87
C ASN A 27 11.35 -16.99 17.06
N ASN A 28 11.86 -16.35 16.01
CA ASN A 28 12.24 -14.96 16.01
C ASN A 28 10.95 -14.16 15.94
N LYS A 29 10.42 -13.80 17.12
CA LYS A 29 9.21 -13.00 17.26
C LYS A 29 9.47 -11.63 16.66
N LYS A 30 9.23 -11.52 15.34
CA LYS A 30 9.34 -10.30 14.54
C LYS A 30 8.58 -9.14 15.21
N TYR A 31 7.47 -9.48 15.88
CA TYR A 31 6.66 -8.54 16.64
C TYR A 31 6.62 -8.89 18.13
N THR A 32 6.58 -7.85 18.96
CA THR A 32 6.26 -7.96 20.39
C THR A 32 4.95 -7.24 20.69
N PHE A 33 4.33 -7.54 21.83
CA PHE A 33 3.05 -6.95 22.22
C PHE A 33 3.16 -6.40 23.64
N LYS A 34 2.86 -5.12 23.80
CA LYS A 34 2.83 -4.42 25.10
C LYS A 34 1.99 -3.15 24.97
N ARG A 35 1.47 -2.66 26.09
CA ARG A 35 0.77 -1.37 26.14
C ARG A 35 1.72 -0.23 25.78
N GLY A 36 1.27 0.68 24.93
CA GLY A 36 2.03 1.87 24.55
C GLY A 36 1.15 3.12 24.47
N ASP A 37 1.31 3.86 23.37
CA ASP A 37 0.60 5.10 23.08
C ASP A 37 -0.91 4.90 22.95
N LYS A 38 -1.69 5.96 23.19
CA LYS A 38 -3.16 5.91 23.05
C LYS A 38 -3.60 5.64 21.61
N ASN A 39 -2.77 5.98 20.62
CA ASN A 39 -3.01 5.77 19.19
C ASN A 39 -2.26 4.54 18.64
N GLY A 40 -1.66 3.72 19.52
CA GLY A 40 -0.97 2.49 19.15
C GLY A 40 -1.88 1.27 19.25
N ILE A 41 -1.64 0.27 18.38
CA ILE A 41 -2.42 -0.98 18.38
C ILE A 41 -1.88 -2.04 19.36
N GLY A 42 -0.93 -1.68 20.24
CA GLY A 42 -0.28 -2.62 21.17
C GLY A 42 0.68 -3.61 20.52
N LYS A 43 0.87 -3.54 19.19
CA LYS A 43 1.81 -4.35 18.40
C LYS A 43 3.07 -3.55 18.11
N TRP A 44 4.23 -4.14 18.37
CA TRP A 44 5.53 -3.47 18.27
C TRP A 44 6.44 -4.18 17.27
N TYR A 45 7.16 -3.39 16.48
CA TYR A 45 8.15 -3.86 15.51
C TYR A 45 9.44 -3.07 15.70
N MET A 46 10.57 -3.75 15.87
CA MET A 46 11.90 -3.13 16.05
C MET A 46 11.91 -1.98 17.07
N GLY A 47 11.25 -2.16 18.22
CA GLY A 47 11.22 -1.17 19.29
C GLY A 47 10.25 0.00 19.09
N ARG A 48 9.45 0.02 18.02
CA ARG A 48 8.40 1.01 17.77
C ARG A 48 7.02 0.39 17.80
N GLU A 49 6.05 1.09 18.39
CA GLU A 49 4.65 0.69 18.31
C GLU A 49 4.08 1.00 16.93
N ILE A 50 3.24 0.10 16.43
CA ILE A 50 2.50 0.29 15.18
C ILE A 50 1.27 1.14 15.49
N ALA A 51 1.06 2.19 14.69
CA ALA A 51 -0.11 3.04 14.77
C ALA A 51 -1.35 2.39 14.14
N HIS A 52 -2.53 2.91 14.44
CA HIS A 52 -3.74 2.58 13.67
C HIS A 52 -3.56 2.95 12.19
N VAL A 53 -4.19 2.17 11.31
CA VAL A 53 -4.31 2.55 9.89
C VAL A 53 -5.27 3.75 9.82
N MET A 54 -4.83 4.82 9.16
CA MET A 54 -5.68 5.97 8.88
C MET A 54 -6.56 5.66 7.66
N GLY A 55 -7.88 5.80 7.83
CA GLY A 55 -8.86 5.72 6.74
C GLY A 55 -9.51 7.08 6.50
N PHE A 56 -10.48 7.14 5.59
CA PHE A 56 -11.20 8.38 5.22
C PHE A 56 -11.75 9.19 6.40
N GLN A 57 -12.00 8.56 7.55
CA GLN A 57 -12.41 9.25 8.78
C GLN A 57 -11.38 10.29 9.24
N GLY A 58 -10.11 10.11 8.91
CA GLY A 58 -9.00 11.03 9.21
C GLY A 58 -8.66 11.99 8.07
N ILE A 59 -9.45 12.06 7.00
CA ILE A 59 -9.13 12.79 5.76
C ILE A 59 -8.74 14.26 6.00
N GLY A 60 -9.35 14.92 6.98
CA GLY A 60 -9.03 16.32 7.32
C GLY A 60 -7.56 16.55 7.70
N TRP A 61 -6.86 15.53 8.22
CA TRP A 61 -5.43 15.61 8.51
C TRP A 61 -4.58 15.81 7.25
N LEU A 62 -5.04 15.32 6.08
CA LEU A 62 -4.37 15.48 4.80
C LEU A 62 -4.38 16.93 4.30
N GLU A 63 -5.30 17.75 4.81
CA GLU A 63 -5.48 19.16 4.43
C GLU A 63 -4.98 20.13 5.51
N ARG A 64 -4.27 19.65 6.54
CA ARG A 64 -3.80 20.49 7.65
C ARG A 64 -2.90 21.64 7.15
N SER A 65 -3.03 22.81 7.76
CA SER A 65 -2.32 24.03 7.36
C SER A 65 -0.81 23.91 7.42
N GLU A 66 -0.29 23.12 8.35
CA GLU A 66 1.15 22.97 8.59
C GLU A 66 1.82 22.10 7.53
N ARG A 67 1.05 21.33 6.74
CA ARG A 67 1.59 20.37 5.76
C ARG A 67 2.57 21.00 4.80
N GLU A 68 2.26 22.17 4.24
CA GLU A 68 3.18 22.84 3.30
C GLU A 68 4.53 23.13 3.97
N LYS A 69 4.51 23.59 5.22
CA LYS A 69 5.72 23.90 5.99
C LYS A 69 6.50 22.63 6.39
N GLU A 70 5.80 21.55 6.69
CA GLU A 70 6.40 20.27 7.13
C GLU A 70 6.91 19.40 5.97
N GLU A 71 6.20 19.42 4.83
CA GLU A 71 6.41 18.51 3.70
C GLU A 71 6.95 19.22 2.44
N ASP A 72 6.99 20.56 2.41
CA ASP A 72 7.52 21.40 1.30
C ASP A 72 6.94 21.01 -0.07
N VAL A 73 5.61 20.94 -0.14
CA VAL A 73 4.90 20.35 -1.28
C VAL A 73 5.03 21.21 -2.54
N SER A 74 5.11 22.53 -2.42
CA SER A 74 5.36 23.41 -3.57
C SER A 74 6.69 23.07 -4.24
N THR A 75 7.75 22.87 -3.46
CA THR A 75 9.07 22.49 -3.97
C THR A 75 9.06 21.09 -4.56
N LEU A 76 8.35 20.15 -3.95
CA LEU A 76 8.14 18.80 -4.49
C LEU A 76 7.53 18.87 -5.90
N ILE A 77 6.41 19.59 -6.06
CA ILE A 77 5.69 19.69 -7.34
C ILE A 77 6.53 20.42 -8.38
N GLN A 78 7.21 21.51 -8.00
CA GLN A 78 8.11 22.22 -8.90
C GLN A 78 9.22 21.32 -9.45
N ASN A 79 9.80 20.47 -8.60
CA ASN A 79 10.88 19.56 -8.99
C ASN A 79 10.42 18.39 -9.86
N MET A 80 9.12 18.09 -9.93
CA MET A 80 8.57 17.10 -10.87
C MET A 80 8.64 17.58 -12.33
N LYS A 81 8.80 18.89 -12.57
CA LYS A 81 8.93 19.50 -13.92
C LYS A 81 7.79 19.09 -14.87
N ILE A 82 6.58 19.07 -14.31
CA ILE A 82 5.37 18.63 -15.00
C ILE A 82 5.14 19.48 -16.24
N LYS A 83 4.88 18.80 -17.37
CA LYS A 83 4.55 19.44 -18.64
C LYS A 83 3.05 19.49 -18.85
N SER A 84 2.60 20.48 -19.61
CA SER A 84 1.18 20.74 -19.85
C SER A 84 0.42 19.57 -20.49
N ASN A 85 1.08 18.71 -21.27
CA ASN A 85 0.45 17.62 -21.99
C ASN A 85 0.69 16.23 -21.37
N GLU A 86 1.18 16.15 -20.13
CA GLU A 86 1.47 14.88 -19.48
C GLU A 86 0.22 14.18 -18.96
N THR A 87 0.25 12.85 -19.00
CA THR A 87 -0.74 12.00 -18.33
C THR A 87 -0.15 11.48 -17.03
N ILE A 88 -0.76 11.81 -15.90
CA ILE A 88 -0.21 11.62 -14.55
C ILE A 88 -1.21 10.80 -13.73
N ALA A 89 -0.71 9.90 -12.88
CA ALA A 89 -1.53 9.20 -11.89
C ALA A 89 -1.00 9.46 -10.48
N ASP A 90 -1.87 9.97 -9.60
CA ASP A 90 -1.61 10.09 -8.17
C ASP A 90 -2.24 8.89 -7.45
N ILE A 91 -1.41 7.94 -7.01
CA ILE A 91 -1.85 6.67 -6.42
C ILE A 91 -1.86 6.82 -4.89
N GLY A 92 -3.05 6.67 -4.31
CA GLY A 92 -3.31 7.07 -2.92
C GLY A 92 -3.63 8.56 -2.83
N ALA A 93 -4.47 9.06 -3.74
CA ALA A 93 -4.79 10.48 -3.86
C ALA A 93 -5.41 11.07 -2.58
N GLY A 94 -6.06 10.25 -1.74
CA GLY A 94 -6.66 10.69 -0.48
C GLY A 94 -7.69 11.80 -0.70
N SER A 95 -7.46 12.97 -0.11
CA SER A 95 -8.30 14.16 -0.32
C SER A 95 -8.15 14.83 -1.68
N GLY A 96 -7.20 14.38 -2.51
CA GLY A 96 -6.81 15.04 -3.76
C GLY A 96 -5.77 16.16 -3.58
N TYR A 97 -5.13 16.25 -2.41
CA TYR A 97 -4.18 17.32 -2.07
C TYR A 97 -3.16 17.60 -3.19
N HIS A 98 -2.49 16.57 -3.72
CA HIS A 98 -1.54 16.76 -4.83
C HIS A 98 -2.25 16.90 -6.18
N VAL A 99 -3.29 16.10 -6.44
CA VAL A 99 -4.10 16.15 -7.67
C VAL A 99 -4.47 17.59 -8.05
N PHE A 100 -5.06 18.34 -7.13
CA PHE A 100 -5.52 19.71 -7.43
C PHE A 100 -4.39 20.73 -7.61
N ARG A 101 -3.19 20.43 -7.10
CA ARG A 101 -1.99 21.26 -7.31
C ARG A 101 -1.29 20.90 -8.62
N ILE A 102 -1.40 19.65 -9.07
CA ILE A 102 -0.81 19.14 -10.31
C ILE A 102 -1.68 19.46 -11.53
N ALA A 103 -3.00 19.33 -11.42
CA ALA A 103 -3.92 19.47 -12.55
C ALA A 103 -3.78 20.80 -13.34
N PRO A 104 -3.59 21.97 -12.71
CA PRO A 104 -3.36 23.23 -13.44
C PRO A 104 -2.07 23.23 -14.27
N LEU A 105 -1.06 22.46 -13.86
CA LEU A 105 0.22 22.36 -14.57
C LEU A 105 0.13 21.44 -15.79
N ALA A 106 -0.69 20.39 -15.71
CA ALA A 106 -0.97 19.42 -16.79
C ALA A 106 -2.28 19.76 -17.55
N ASN A 107 -2.51 21.04 -17.85
CA ASN A 107 -3.79 21.56 -18.36
C ASN A 107 -4.21 21.08 -19.76
N ASN A 108 -3.28 20.58 -20.58
CA ASN A 108 -3.53 19.94 -21.87
C ASN A 108 -3.35 18.41 -21.79
N GLY A 109 -3.23 17.90 -20.57
CA GLY A 109 -2.97 16.51 -20.25
C GLY A 109 -4.13 15.89 -19.48
N LEU A 110 -3.81 14.92 -18.64
CA LEU A 110 -4.81 14.21 -17.83
C LEU A 110 -4.21 13.79 -16.50
N VAL A 111 -4.93 14.04 -15.41
CA VAL A 111 -4.52 13.61 -14.06
C VAL A 111 -5.54 12.63 -13.52
N TYR A 112 -5.08 11.42 -13.22
CA TYR A 112 -5.87 10.38 -12.56
C TYR A 112 -5.67 10.46 -11.05
N ALA A 113 -6.74 10.78 -10.32
CA ALA A 113 -6.82 10.61 -8.88
C ALA A 113 -7.21 9.17 -8.56
N VAL A 114 -6.28 8.38 -8.03
CA VAL A 114 -6.52 6.95 -7.75
C VAL A 114 -6.49 6.73 -6.24
N ASP A 115 -7.58 6.21 -5.70
CA ASP A 115 -7.66 5.75 -4.31
C ASP A 115 -8.50 4.47 -4.22
N ILE A 116 -8.22 3.65 -3.21
CA ILE A 116 -8.94 2.39 -2.98
C ILE A 116 -10.19 2.59 -2.12
N GLN A 117 -10.24 3.67 -1.33
CA GLN A 117 -11.39 3.98 -0.49
C GLN A 117 -12.39 4.83 -1.28
N VAL A 118 -13.62 4.33 -1.44
CA VAL A 118 -14.67 5.03 -2.19
C VAL A 118 -14.98 6.41 -1.58
N GLU A 119 -14.86 6.54 -0.27
CA GLU A 119 -15.05 7.81 0.44
C GLU A 119 -14.00 8.86 0.08
N MET A 120 -12.76 8.45 -0.23
CA MET A 120 -11.72 9.36 -0.72
C MET A 120 -12.06 9.84 -2.13
N ILE A 121 -12.51 8.94 -3.01
CA ILE A 121 -12.97 9.32 -4.36
C ILE A 121 -14.14 10.29 -4.29
N MET A 122 -15.15 10.01 -3.45
CA MET A 122 -16.28 10.91 -3.24
C MET A 122 -15.84 12.27 -2.67
N ALA A 123 -14.83 12.33 -1.80
CA ALA A 123 -14.32 13.59 -1.29
C ALA A 123 -13.71 14.46 -2.42
N ILE A 124 -12.98 13.84 -3.34
CA ILE A 124 -12.41 14.51 -4.52
C ILE A 124 -13.50 14.98 -5.47
N GLU A 125 -14.49 14.13 -5.77
CA GLU A 125 -15.59 14.46 -6.70
C GLU A 125 -16.49 15.60 -6.19
N ASN A 126 -16.63 15.74 -4.86
CA ASN A 126 -17.50 16.74 -4.25
C ASN A 126 -16.78 18.05 -3.90
N ILE A 127 -15.49 18.19 -4.22
CA ILE A 127 -14.78 19.47 -4.11
C ILE A 127 -15.38 20.46 -5.10
N LYS A 128 -15.78 21.63 -4.60
CA LYS A 128 -16.38 22.72 -5.36
C LYS A 128 -15.34 23.75 -5.79
#